data_AF-A0A084WEX0-F1
#
_entry.id   AF-A0A084WEX0-F1
#
_cell.length_a   1.000
_cell.length_b   1.000
_cell.length_c   1.000
_cell.angle_alpha   90.00
_cell.angle_beta   90.00
_cell.angle_gamma   90.00
#
_symmetry.space_group_name_H-M   'P 1'
#
loop_
_entity.id
_entity.type
_entity.pdbx_description
1 polymer ?
#
loop_
_entity_poly.entity_id
_entity_poly.type
_entity_poly.pdbx_seq_one_letter_code
_entity_poly.pdbx_strand_id
1 'polypeptide(L)'
;MAEFAKERTFELFQKDFPRWLVNVHDPVELFRRQPSYLVSQVYCIVGALVCLAHALHRGGRWPFLWFASTFAGLLIEGAVYLSPFGETIWFSPTVIDLFGQRIPFFIIFVYPFFYYQAFWAVSKLQLKCRWSEHIAVGLLVVLFDLPFDMVSVKFLHWTLHNTEQMFAERVYSAPWTLLLFFFGSTFTFSYAFRHLRKLFEKRPAPATTNDPFAIRSTIPVELAASIGTAIVSVSLGSTLFLAVNYPLHTLLGISNKIVAVGVFLCVATIFWKFDRKSNRRLPFKQSLLDHLLTVFAVGHFWLYLVFAVFLNPQEASSIGRHQPIGDCRNQRTFLCLDSFRKDDFDFHCLPKPPKEGSYWYTICGTPFENRAEFVFVLMVITFVATLIQRTVHYDYDVRFKVYEFVKKSSATGTKAKKLK
;
A
#
# COMPACT_ATOMS: atom_id res chain seq x y z
N MET A 1 17.48 -31.89 1.95
CA MET A 1 16.40 -32.17 0.98
C MET A 1 15.26 -31.25 1.34
N ALA A 2 14.74 -30.45 0.39
CA ALA A 2 13.58 -29.61 0.66
C ALA A 2 12.40 -30.51 1.03
N GLU A 3 11.86 -30.32 2.23
CA GLU A 3 10.66 -31.01 2.67
C GLU A 3 9.48 -30.35 1.95
N PHE A 4 8.98 -31.00 0.90
CA PHE A 4 7.78 -30.58 0.17
C PHE A 4 6.55 -31.04 0.96
N ALA A 5 5.57 -30.15 1.17
CA ALA A 5 4.37 -30.58 1.88
C ALA A 5 3.58 -31.59 1.06
N LYS A 6 2.93 -32.50 1.78
CA LYS A 6 1.91 -33.39 1.25
C LYS A 6 0.74 -32.56 0.68
N GLU A 7 0.45 -32.75 -0.60
CA GLU A 7 -0.72 -32.17 -1.29
C GLU A 7 -2.02 -32.48 -0.54
N ARG A 8 -2.94 -31.51 -0.45
CA ARG A 8 -4.24 -31.69 0.20
C ARG A 8 -5.39 -31.17 -0.65
N THR A 9 -6.48 -31.92 -0.66
CA THR A 9 -7.78 -31.46 -1.15
C THR A 9 -8.42 -30.49 -0.16
N PHE A 10 -9.44 -29.76 -0.60
CA PHE A 10 -10.17 -28.84 0.29
C PHE A 10 -10.79 -29.56 1.50
N GLU A 11 -11.38 -30.73 1.31
CA GLU A 11 -11.98 -31.53 2.39
C GLU A 11 -10.93 -32.00 3.41
N LEU A 12 -9.77 -32.42 2.91
CA LEU A 12 -8.65 -32.84 3.76
C LEU A 12 -8.06 -31.64 4.51
N PHE A 13 -7.92 -30.49 3.83
CA PHE A 13 -7.50 -29.24 4.46
C PHE A 13 -8.44 -28.84 5.60
N GLN A 14 -9.76 -28.92 5.41
CA GLN A 14 -10.75 -28.62 6.45
C GLN A 14 -10.72 -29.59 7.64
N LYS A 15 -10.32 -30.84 7.40
CA LYS A 15 -10.22 -31.88 8.44
C LYS A 15 -8.92 -31.77 9.24
N ASP A 16 -7.81 -31.48 8.55
CA ASP A 16 -6.46 -31.47 9.14
C ASP A 16 -6.14 -30.17 9.87
N PHE A 17 -6.70 -29.04 9.42
CA PHE A 17 -6.53 -27.76 10.09
C PHE A 17 -7.74 -27.49 10.98
N PRO A 18 -7.55 -27.35 12.31
CA PRO A 18 -8.64 -26.88 13.15
C PRO A 18 -9.12 -25.52 12.65
N ARG A 19 -10.38 -25.19 12.92
CA ARG A 19 -10.97 -23.85 12.70
C ARG A 19 -10.37 -22.79 13.64
N TRP A 20 -9.07 -22.85 13.91
CA TRP A 20 -8.39 -21.92 14.79
C TRP A 20 -8.28 -20.53 14.15
N LEU A 21 -8.48 -19.53 15.00
CA LEU A 21 -8.41 -18.13 14.63
C LEU A 21 -6.97 -17.71 14.28
N VAL A 22 -5.96 -18.38 14.83
CA VAL A 22 -4.54 -18.04 14.73
C VAL A 22 -3.72 -19.30 14.47
N ASN A 23 -2.86 -19.25 13.45
CA ASN A 23 -1.84 -20.25 13.12
C ASN A 23 -0.47 -19.62 13.36
N VAL A 24 0.47 -20.41 13.88
CA VAL A 24 1.87 -19.99 14.05
C VAL A 24 2.78 -21.01 13.38
N HIS A 25 3.70 -20.53 12.55
CA HIS A 25 4.65 -21.36 11.79
C HIS A 25 6.09 -21.08 12.24
N ASP A 26 7.00 -22.02 11.96
CA ASP A 26 8.42 -21.85 12.30
C ASP A 26 9.08 -20.76 11.44
N PRO A 27 9.56 -19.64 12.03
CA PRO A 27 10.20 -18.58 11.27
C PRO A 27 11.50 -19.02 10.58
N VAL A 28 12.20 -20.04 11.09
CA VAL A 28 13.46 -20.52 10.48
C VAL A 28 13.17 -21.23 9.16
N GLU A 29 12.12 -22.05 9.13
CA GLU A 29 11.66 -22.72 7.91
C GLU A 29 11.20 -21.69 6.86
N LEU A 30 10.41 -20.70 7.27
CA LEU A 30 9.94 -19.62 6.39
C LEU A 30 11.10 -18.80 5.83
N PHE A 31 12.11 -18.46 6.65
CA PHE A 31 13.27 -17.71 6.19
C PHE A 31 14.11 -18.48 5.17
N ARG A 32 14.24 -19.80 5.32
CA ARG A 32 14.95 -20.65 4.35
C ARG A 32 14.25 -20.71 2.99
N ARG A 33 12.92 -20.64 2.97
CA ARG A 33 12.13 -20.72 1.74
C ARG A 33 11.89 -19.37 1.07
N GLN A 34 11.63 -18.33 1.86
CA GLN A 34 11.23 -17.00 1.41
C GLN A 34 11.82 -15.90 2.32
N PRO A 35 13.13 -15.68 2.28
CA PRO A 35 13.80 -14.71 3.16
C PRO A 35 13.28 -13.29 2.96
N SER A 36 13.02 -12.89 1.70
CA SER A 36 12.43 -11.59 1.35
C SER A 36 11.09 -11.37 2.05
N TYR A 37 10.27 -12.42 2.18
CA TYR A 37 8.95 -12.30 2.74
C TYR A 37 9.01 -12.08 4.24
N LEU A 38 9.81 -12.86 4.96
CA LEU A 38 9.95 -12.68 6.41
C LEU A 38 10.52 -11.31 6.76
N VAL A 39 11.54 -10.85 6.02
CA VAL A 39 12.11 -9.51 6.22
C VAL A 39 11.08 -8.42 5.91
N SER A 40 10.29 -8.57 4.85
CA SER A 40 9.18 -7.66 4.53
C SER A 40 8.13 -7.60 5.65
N GLN A 41 7.76 -8.74 6.24
CA GLN A 41 6.80 -8.79 7.35
C GLN A 41 7.30 -8.00 8.55
N VAL A 42 8.53 -8.27 8.99
CA VAL A 42 9.16 -7.56 10.12
C VAL A 42 9.26 -6.07 9.82
N TYR A 43 9.66 -5.70 8.61
CA TYR A 43 9.81 -4.30 8.21
C TYR A 43 8.49 -3.53 8.30
N CYS A 44 7.41 -4.08 7.75
CA CYS A 44 6.09 -3.45 7.78
C CYS A 44 5.52 -3.34 9.20
N ILE A 45 5.69 -4.39 10.04
CA ILE A 45 5.27 -4.36 11.44
C ILE A 45 6.02 -3.26 12.21
N VAL A 46 7.35 -3.24 12.13
CA VAL A 46 8.15 -2.23 12.84
C VAL A 46 7.85 -0.83 12.31
N GLY A 47 7.74 -0.66 10.99
CA GLY A 47 7.39 0.62 10.36
C GLY A 47 6.03 1.16 10.84
N ALA A 48 5.02 0.31 10.93
CA ALA A 48 3.70 0.69 11.44
C ALA A 48 3.71 1.04 12.93
N LEU A 49 4.51 0.34 13.75
CA LEU A 49 4.68 0.67 15.17
C LEU A 49 5.43 1.99 15.37
N VAL A 50 6.40 2.30 14.52
CA VAL A 50 7.05 3.63 14.49
C VAL A 50 6.03 4.71 14.10
N CYS A 51 5.17 4.45 13.11
CA CYS A 51 4.04 5.34 12.78
C CYS A 51 3.11 5.55 13.99
N LEU A 52 2.79 4.50 14.75
CA LEU A 52 1.97 4.61 15.95
C LEU A 52 2.67 5.45 17.04
N ALA A 53 3.96 5.19 17.30
CA ALA A 53 4.74 5.95 18.28
C ALA A 53 4.79 7.44 17.91
N HIS A 54 5.04 7.75 16.64
CA HIS A 54 4.99 9.13 16.15
C HIS A 54 3.58 9.73 16.25
N ALA A 55 2.54 8.96 15.94
CA ALA A 55 1.15 9.40 16.06
C ALA A 55 0.78 9.78 17.50
N LEU A 56 1.14 8.94 18.47
CA LEU A 56 0.92 9.19 19.89
C LEU A 56 1.75 10.38 20.39
N HIS A 57 3.01 10.50 19.94
CA HIS A 57 3.88 11.62 20.31
C HIS A 57 3.36 12.97 19.79
N ARG A 58 2.88 13.02 18.54
CA ARG A 58 2.29 14.24 17.97
C ARG A 58 0.92 14.58 18.53
N GLY A 59 0.17 13.56 18.98
CA GLY A 59 -1.20 13.72 19.47
C GLY A 59 -2.15 14.21 18.38
N GLY A 60 -3.19 14.94 18.78
CA GLY A 60 -4.19 15.41 17.81
C GLY A 60 -4.91 14.25 17.13
N ARG A 61 -5.18 14.38 15.83
CA ARG A 61 -5.90 13.36 15.04
C ARG A 61 -4.99 12.25 14.51
N TRP A 62 -3.69 12.30 14.77
CA TRP A 62 -2.74 11.32 14.25
C TRP A 62 -2.98 9.89 14.77
N PRO A 63 -3.29 9.65 16.05
CA PRO A 63 -3.63 8.31 16.53
C PRO A 63 -4.92 7.76 15.90
N PHE A 64 -5.90 8.64 15.70
CA PHE A 64 -7.16 8.31 15.03
C PHE A 64 -6.97 8.00 13.55
N LEU A 65 -6.04 8.69 12.87
CA LEU A 65 -5.64 8.37 11.50
C LEU A 65 -5.03 6.97 11.42
N TRP A 66 -4.07 6.66 12.30
CA TRP A 66 -3.45 5.34 12.37
C TRP A 66 -4.52 4.25 12.59
N PHE A 67 -5.40 4.46 13.57
CA PHE A 67 -6.52 3.55 13.84
C PHE A 67 -7.46 3.40 12.64
N ALA A 68 -7.86 4.50 12.00
CA ALA A 68 -8.73 4.49 10.83
C ALA A 68 -8.09 3.71 9.67
N SER A 69 -6.78 3.88 9.42
CA SER A 69 -6.08 3.15 8.36
C SER A 69 -5.97 1.65 8.66
N THR A 70 -5.71 1.28 9.92
CA THR A 70 -5.70 -0.13 10.35
C THR A 70 -7.09 -0.76 10.14
N PHE A 71 -8.15 -0.05 10.54
CA PHE A 71 -9.51 -0.55 10.38
C PHE A 71 -9.95 -0.60 8.90
N ALA A 72 -9.53 0.36 8.07
CA ALA A 72 -9.75 0.33 6.63
C ALA A 72 -9.06 -0.89 5.98
N GLY A 73 -7.82 -1.19 6.38
CA GLY A 73 -7.12 -2.41 5.95
C GLY A 73 -7.87 -3.68 6.30
N LEU A 74 -8.32 -3.80 7.56
CA LEU A 74 -9.15 -4.93 8.00
C LEU A 74 -10.43 -5.09 7.18
N LEU A 75 -11.07 -3.99 6.78
CA LEU A 75 -12.26 -4.03 5.93
C LEU A 75 -11.93 -4.44 4.49
N ILE A 76 -10.81 -3.99 3.93
CA ILE A 76 -10.39 -4.37 2.57
C ILE A 76 -10.07 -5.88 2.54
N GLU A 77 -9.20 -6.34 3.44
CA GLU A 77 -8.86 -7.76 3.55
C GLU A 77 -10.10 -8.59 3.87
N GLY A 78 -10.92 -8.15 4.83
CA GLY A 78 -12.15 -8.82 5.21
C GLY A 78 -13.15 -8.94 4.06
N ALA A 79 -13.36 -7.90 3.25
CA ALA A 79 -14.29 -7.93 2.13
C ALA A 79 -13.85 -8.92 1.03
N VAL A 80 -12.55 -9.01 0.76
CA VAL A 80 -11.98 -9.94 -0.22
C VAL A 80 -12.09 -11.39 0.30
N TYR A 81 -11.78 -11.64 1.57
CA TYR A 81 -11.66 -13.01 2.10
C TYR A 81 -12.92 -13.60 2.74
N LEU A 82 -13.88 -12.77 3.16
CA LEU A 82 -15.17 -13.25 3.67
C LEU A 82 -16.18 -13.54 2.54
N SER A 83 -15.90 -13.12 1.32
CA SER A 83 -16.72 -13.46 0.16
C SER A 83 -16.37 -14.86 -0.37
N PRO A 84 -17.32 -15.80 -0.46
CA PRO A 84 -17.08 -17.15 -0.97
C PRO A 84 -16.67 -17.20 -2.45
N PHE A 85 -16.86 -16.10 -3.19
CA PHE A 85 -16.43 -15.94 -4.59
C PHE A 85 -15.30 -14.91 -4.74
N GLY A 86 -14.75 -14.40 -3.63
CA GLY A 86 -13.81 -13.27 -3.61
C GLY A 86 -12.34 -13.63 -3.48
N GLU A 87 -11.99 -14.91 -3.30
CA GLU A 87 -10.59 -15.34 -3.21
C GLU A 87 -9.89 -15.19 -4.56
N THR A 88 -9.27 -14.04 -4.76
CA THR A 88 -8.54 -13.69 -5.97
C THR A 88 -7.04 -13.54 -5.71
N ILE A 89 -6.63 -13.55 -4.44
CA ILE A 89 -5.25 -13.44 -3.97
C ILE A 89 -5.02 -14.53 -2.91
N TRP A 90 -3.86 -15.20 -2.98
CA TRP A 90 -3.45 -16.20 -2.00
C TRP A 90 -2.08 -15.86 -1.43
N PHE A 91 -2.04 -15.57 -0.14
CA PHE A 91 -0.77 -15.35 0.56
C PHE A 91 -0.03 -16.66 0.81
N SER A 92 1.29 -16.62 0.67
CA SER A 92 2.16 -17.64 1.23
C SER A 92 2.06 -17.62 2.76
N PRO A 93 2.25 -18.74 3.47
CA PRO A 93 2.22 -18.76 4.92
C PRO A 93 3.19 -17.76 5.56
N THR A 94 2.77 -17.18 6.67
CA THR A 94 3.58 -16.25 7.44
C THR A 94 3.83 -16.77 8.85
N VAL A 95 4.62 -16.03 9.65
CA VAL A 95 4.88 -16.45 11.03
C VAL A 95 3.58 -16.55 11.83
N ILE A 96 2.63 -15.66 11.54
CA ILE A 96 1.33 -15.63 12.20
C ILE A 96 0.27 -15.40 11.13
N ASP A 97 -0.56 -16.42 10.89
CA ASP A 97 -1.70 -16.30 9.97
C ASP A 97 -3.03 -16.39 10.72
N LEU A 98 -4.00 -15.58 10.29
CA LEU A 98 -5.33 -15.51 10.87
C LEU A 98 -6.38 -16.21 9.99
N PHE A 99 -7.48 -16.62 10.63
CA PHE A 99 -8.69 -17.15 9.98
C PHE A 99 -8.42 -18.34 9.05
N GLY A 100 -7.71 -19.36 9.53
CA GLY A 100 -7.40 -20.55 8.73
C GLY A 100 -6.44 -20.26 7.56
N GLN A 101 -5.43 -19.42 7.81
CA GLN A 101 -4.39 -19.06 6.84
C GLN A 101 -4.90 -18.29 5.62
N ARG A 102 -5.88 -17.40 5.88
CA ARG A 102 -6.42 -16.49 4.88
C ARG A 102 -5.77 -15.12 4.93
N ILE A 103 -5.57 -14.61 6.15
CA ILE A 103 -5.09 -13.25 6.37
C ILE A 103 -3.79 -13.29 7.17
N PRO A 104 -2.63 -12.99 6.57
CA PRO A 104 -1.38 -12.83 7.30
C PRO A 104 -1.48 -11.71 8.32
N PHE A 105 -1.01 -11.91 9.55
CA PHE A 105 -1.11 -10.90 10.60
C PHE A 105 -0.41 -9.58 10.23
N PHE A 106 0.72 -9.66 9.54
CA PHE A 106 1.50 -8.47 9.16
C PHE A 106 0.74 -7.54 8.21
N ILE A 107 -0.23 -8.04 7.42
CA ILE A 107 -0.97 -7.23 6.44
C ILE A 107 -1.74 -6.09 7.12
N ILE A 108 -2.20 -6.33 8.36
CA ILE A 108 -2.88 -5.34 9.22
C ILE A 108 -2.00 -4.11 9.46
N PHE A 109 -0.67 -4.27 9.41
CA PHE A 109 0.31 -3.21 9.63
C PHE A 109 0.74 -2.51 8.34
N VAL A 110 0.55 -3.13 7.17
CA VAL A 110 0.90 -2.53 5.87
C VAL A 110 0.08 -1.26 5.63
N TYR A 111 -1.24 -1.34 5.83
CA TYR A 111 -2.14 -0.21 5.65
C TYR A 111 -1.79 1.03 6.49
N PRO A 112 -1.68 0.95 7.84
CA PRO A 112 -1.28 2.09 8.63
C PRO A 112 0.14 2.54 8.35
N PHE A 113 1.06 1.66 7.93
CA PHE A 113 2.38 2.09 7.50
C PHE A 113 2.30 2.99 6.26
N PHE A 114 1.66 2.54 5.18
CA PHE A 114 1.60 3.30 3.92
C PHE A 114 0.74 4.56 4.04
N TYR A 115 -0.45 4.44 4.63
CA TYR A 115 -1.38 5.56 4.75
C TYR A 115 -0.79 6.64 5.64
N TYR A 116 -0.26 6.28 6.81
CA TYR A 116 0.28 7.26 7.74
C TYR A 116 1.46 8.01 7.15
N GLN A 117 2.40 7.31 6.49
CA GLN A 117 3.55 7.94 5.83
C GLN A 117 3.09 8.91 4.74
N ALA A 118 2.11 8.52 3.93
CA ALA A 118 1.58 9.37 2.87
C ALA A 118 0.92 10.64 3.43
N PHE A 119 0.06 10.51 4.45
CA PHE A 119 -0.58 11.65 5.09
C PHE A 119 0.42 12.57 5.79
N TRP A 120 1.41 12.01 6.47
CA TRP A 120 2.45 12.79 7.14
C TRP A 120 3.24 13.63 6.14
N ALA A 121 3.73 13.01 5.06
CA ALA A 121 4.44 13.71 3.99
C ALA A 121 3.57 14.81 3.37
N VAL A 122 2.35 14.49 2.97
CA VAL A 122 1.46 15.46 2.31
C VAL A 122 1.03 16.60 3.24
N SER A 123 0.88 16.35 4.55
CA SER A 123 0.54 17.40 5.51
C SER A 123 1.57 18.53 5.56
N LYS A 124 2.85 18.23 5.29
CA LYS A 124 3.94 19.22 5.24
C LYS A 124 3.90 20.06 3.96
N LEU A 125 3.24 19.57 2.90
CA LEU A 125 3.12 20.28 1.64
C LEU A 125 2.17 21.47 1.71
N GLN A 126 1.24 21.52 2.68
CA GLN A 126 0.30 22.63 2.90
C GLN A 126 -0.33 23.18 1.61
N LEU A 127 -0.85 22.28 0.78
CA LEU A 127 -1.43 22.60 -0.52
C LEU A 127 -2.69 23.46 -0.35
N LYS A 128 -2.83 24.53 -1.16
CA LYS A 128 -4.00 25.43 -1.09
C LYS A 128 -5.30 24.75 -1.54
N CYS A 129 -5.22 23.93 -2.57
CA CYS A 129 -6.38 23.22 -3.08
C CYS A 129 -6.60 21.94 -2.28
N ARG A 130 -7.75 21.85 -1.58
CA ARG A 130 -8.05 20.67 -0.74
C ARG A 130 -8.07 19.37 -1.54
N TRP A 131 -8.55 19.39 -2.78
CA TRP A 131 -8.53 18.24 -3.67
C TRP A 131 -7.12 17.74 -4.00
N SER A 132 -6.15 18.65 -4.14
CA SER A 132 -4.76 18.27 -4.43
C SER A 132 -4.09 17.54 -3.26
N GLU A 133 -4.52 17.77 -2.02
CA GLU A 133 -4.05 17.05 -0.83
C GLU A 133 -4.47 15.57 -0.89
N HIS A 134 -5.74 15.31 -1.16
CA HIS A 134 -6.28 13.95 -1.26
C HIS A 134 -5.68 13.18 -2.44
N ILE A 135 -5.50 13.86 -3.58
CA ILE A 135 -4.78 13.32 -4.75
C ILE A 135 -3.35 12.93 -4.39
N ALA A 136 -2.61 13.82 -3.71
CA ALA A 136 -1.23 13.58 -3.35
C ALA A 136 -1.08 12.40 -2.38
N VAL A 137 -2.01 12.26 -1.43
CA VAL A 137 -2.05 11.09 -0.54
C VAL A 137 -2.20 9.81 -1.36
N GLY A 138 -3.17 9.78 -2.29
CA GLY A 138 -3.40 8.58 -3.10
C GLY A 138 -2.22 8.23 -4.00
N LEU A 139 -1.62 9.22 -4.67
CA LEU A 139 -0.42 9.00 -5.48
C LEU A 139 0.76 8.48 -4.64
N LEU A 140 0.93 9.00 -3.42
CA LEU A 140 2.04 8.60 -2.57
C LEU A 140 1.84 7.19 -1.99
N VAL A 141 0.59 6.78 -1.70
CA VAL A 141 0.32 5.37 -1.33
C VAL A 141 0.61 4.44 -2.51
N VAL A 142 0.16 4.77 -3.73
CA VAL A 142 0.50 3.98 -4.93
C VAL A 142 2.02 3.89 -5.13
N LEU A 143 2.75 4.97 -4.85
CA LEU A 143 4.21 4.95 -4.93
C LEU A 143 4.82 3.95 -3.94
N PHE A 144 4.33 3.89 -2.69
CA PHE A 144 4.77 2.87 -1.72
C PHE A 144 4.38 1.45 -2.15
N ASP A 145 3.19 1.28 -2.70
CA ASP A 145 2.60 -0.01 -3.05
C ASP A 145 3.25 -0.65 -4.28
N LEU A 146 3.62 0.16 -5.28
CA LEU A 146 4.20 -0.32 -6.54
C LEU A 146 5.42 -1.26 -6.36
N PRO A 147 6.52 -0.87 -5.68
CA PRO A 147 7.65 -1.78 -5.48
C PRO A 147 7.31 -2.95 -4.54
N PHE A 148 6.36 -2.76 -3.61
CA PHE A 148 5.90 -3.81 -2.71
C PHE A 148 5.20 -4.90 -3.51
N ASP A 149 4.24 -4.58 -4.36
CA ASP A 149 3.53 -5.53 -5.21
C ASP A 149 4.43 -6.18 -6.26
N MET A 150 5.26 -5.38 -6.94
CA MET A 150 6.17 -5.89 -7.98
C MET A 150 7.09 -6.98 -7.45
N VAL A 151 7.72 -6.75 -6.30
CA VAL A 151 8.63 -7.72 -5.70
C VAL A 151 7.86 -8.84 -5.01
N SER A 152 6.78 -8.53 -4.30
CA SER A 152 6.07 -9.53 -3.51
C SER A 152 5.40 -10.61 -4.35
N VAL A 153 4.78 -10.25 -5.48
CA VAL A 153 4.23 -11.25 -6.41
C VAL A 153 5.37 -12.06 -7.05
N LYS A 154 6.45 -11.38 -7.48
CA LYS A 154 7.59 -12.07 -8.13
C LYS A 154 8.34 -13.04 -7.21
N PHE A 155 8.40 -12.76 -5.91
CA PHE A 155 9.03 -13.59 -4.89
C PHE A 155 8.02 -14.49 -4.13
N LEU A 156 6.80 -14.63 -4.67
CA LEU A 156 5.74 -15.51 -4.15
C LEU A 156 5.29 -15.21 -2.72
N HIS A 157 5.39 -13.97 -2.27
CA HIS A 157 4.77 -13.54 -1.00
C HIS A 157 3.25 -13.75 -1.07
N TRP A 158 2.67 -13.52 -2.23
CA TRP A 158 1.32 -13.95 -2.60
C TRP A 158 1.23 -14.23 -4.10
N THR A 159 0.19 -14.97 -4.49
CA THR A 159 -0.16 -15.23 -5.87
C THR A 159 -1.51 -14.63 -6.22
N LEU A 160 -1.71 -14.41 -7.52
CA LEU A 160 -2.90 -13.79 -8.09
C LEU A 160 -3.70 -14.82 -8.88
N HIS A 161 -5.02 -14.67 -8.89
CA HIS A 161 -5.91 -15.49 -9.69
C HIS A 161 -5.57 -15.41 -11.18
N ASN A 162 -5.21 -16.54 -11.78
CA ASN A 162 -4.63 -16.57 -13.12
C ASN A 162 -5.62 -16.12 -14.22
N THR A 163 -6.91 -16.37 -14.03
CA THR A 163 -7.96 -16.07 -15.03
C THR A 163 -8.81 -14.84 -14.68
N GLU A 164 -8.46 -14.11 -13.62
CA GLU A 164 -9.15 -12.87 -13.26
C GLU A 164 -8.72 -11.74 -14.22
N GLN A 165 -9.68 -11.19 -14.97
CA GLN A 165 -9.42 -10.17 -15.98
C GLN A 165 -8.83 -8.91 -15.38
N MET A 166 -9.23 -8.56 -14.16
CA MET A 166 -8.67 -7.40 -13.46
C MET A 166 -7.16 -7.55 -13.23
N PHE A 167 -6.65 -8.77 -13.05
CA PHE A 167 -5.23 -9.03 -12.79
C PHE A 167 -4.42 -9.46 -14.02
N ALA A 168 -5.04 -9.50 -15.19
CA ALA A 168 -4.39 -9.93 -16.42
C ALA A 168 -3.28 -8.96 -16.86
N GLU A 169 -3.53 -7.65 -16.78
CA GLU A 169 -2.54 -6.66 -17.20
C GLU A 169 -1.72 -6.15 -16.01
N ARG A 170 -0.40 -6.27 -16.14
CA ARG A 170 0.54 -5.99 -15.04
C ARG A 170 1.67 -5.07 -15.49
N VAL A 171 2.22 -4.32 -14.55
CA VAL A 171 3.53 -3.67 -14.67
C VAL A 171 4.52 -4.56 -13.94
N TYR A 172 5.29 -5.33 -14.72
CA TYR A 172 6.00 -6.51 -14.24
C TYR A 172 5.01 -7.46 -13.53
N SER A 173 5.13 -7.69 -12.22
CA SER A 173 4.25 -8.57 -11.48
C SER A 173 3.07 -7.86 -10.79
N ALA A 174 3.04 -6.51 -10.76
CA ALA A 174 2.01 -5.74 -10.08
C ALA A 174 0.80 -5.42 -11.00
N PRO A 175 -0.45 -5.72 -10.61
CA PRO A 175 -1.63 -5.42 -11.44
C PRO A 175 -1.94 -3.92 -11.53
N TRP A 176 -2.18 -3.41 -12.74
CA TRP A 176 -2.55 -1.99 -12.95
C TRP A 176 -3.85 -1.60 -12.23
N THR A 177 -4.81 -2.52 -12.20
CA THR A 177 -6.12 -2.32 -11.55
C THR A 177 -6.00 -2.23 -10.04
N LEU A 178 -5.06 -2.98 -9.44
CA LEU A 178 -4.82 -2.95 -7.99
C LEU A 178 -4.25 -1.58 -7.57
N LEU A 179 -3.30 -1.04 -8.34
CA LEU A 179 -2.78 0.32 -8.14
C LEU A 179 -3.88 1.39 -8.25
N LEU A 180 -4.79 1.25 -9.23
CA LEU A 180 -5.95 2.15 -9.37
C LEU A 180 -6.94 2.02 -8.21
N PHE A 181 -7.18 0.80 -7.74
CA PHE A 181 -8.04 0.54 -6.59
C PHE A 181 -7.47 1.20 -5.32
N PHE A 182 -6.17 1.01 -5.03
CA PHE A 182 -5.53 1.65 -3.89
C PHE A 182 -5.49 3.16 -4.02
N PHE A 183 -5.24 3.71 -5.22
CA PHE A 183 -5.38 5.15 -5.48
C PHE A 183 -6.77 5.67 -5.10
N GLY A 184 -7.83 5.03 -5.62
CA GLY A 184 -9.22 5.42 -5.37
C GLY A 184 -9.58 5.35 -3.89
N SER A 185 -9.27 4.22 -3.24
CA SER A 185 -9.56 3.96 -1.82
C SER A 185 -8.82 4.90 -0.88
N THR A 186 -7.56 5.24 -1.16
CA THR A 186 -6.78 6.17 -0.33
C THR A 186 -7.17 7.62 -0.54
N PHE A 187 -7.51 8.01 -1.78
CA PHE A 187 -8.07 9.31 -2.09
C PHE A 187 -9.40 9.53 -1.33
N THR A 188 -10.32 8.58 -1.41
CA THR A 188 -11.61 8.65 -0.71
C THR A 188 -11.43 8.57 0.81
N PHE A 189 -10.48 7.78 1.30
CA PHE A 189 -10.10 7.74 2.71
C PHE A 189 -9.63 9.11 3.21
N SER A 190 -8.72 9.77 2.48
CA SER A 190 -8.25 11.11 2.83
C SER A 190 -9.36 12.15 2.83
N TYR A 191 -10.24 12.09 1.85
CA TYR A 191 -11.42 12.95 1.80
C TYR A 191 -12.36 12.68 2.98
N ALA A 192 -12.75 11.43 3.21
CA ALA A 192 -13.66 11.04 4.28
C ALA A 192 -13.10 11.40 5.67
N PHE A 193 -11.82 11.13 5.93
CA PHE A 193 -11.16 11.44 7.22
C PHE A 193 -11.22 12.92 7.58
N ARG A 194 -11.18 13.79 6.56
CA ARG A 194 -11.24 15.24 6.76
C ARG A 194 -12.67 15.76 6.94
N HIS A 195 -13.64 15.14 6.27
CA HIS A 195 -14.98 15.69 6.12
C HIS A 195 -16.03 15.02 7.01
N LEU A 196 -15.94 13.72 7.27
CA LEU A 196 -16.97 12.99 8.03
C LEU A 196 -17.12 13.49 9.47
N ARG A 197 -16.05 13.99 10.09
CA ARG A 197 -16.13 14.57 11.44
C ARG A 197 -17.19 15.67 11.54
N LYS A 198 -17.33 16.49 10.51
CA LYS A 198 -18.32 17.60 10.48
C LYS A 198 -19.76 17.12 10.56
N LEU A 199 -20.03 15.88 10.15
CA LEU A 199 -21.37 15.28 10.23
C LEU A 199 -21.71 14.85 11.66
N PHE A 200 -20.69 14.51 12.47
CA PHE A 200 -20.87 14.08 13.86
C PHE A 200 -20.72 15.21 14.88
N GLU A 201 -20.14 16.35 14.48
CA GLU A 201 -20.03 17.55 15.32
C GLU A 201 -21.39 18.24 15.46
N LYS A 202 -21.97 18.21 16.67
CA LYS A 202 -23.23 18.93 16.99
C LYS A 202 -23.07 20.45 17.14
N ARG A 203 -21.83 20.94 17.30
CA ARG A 203 -21.53 22.38 17.43
C ARG A 203 -20.30 22.71 16.58
N PRO A 204 -20.35 23.77 15.75
CA PRO A 204 -19.18 24.19 14.98
C PRO A 204 -18.06 24.60 15.94
N ALA A 205 -16.89 23.97 15.81
CA ALA A 205 -15.72 24.32 16.60
C ALA A 205 -15.36 25.81 16.39
N PRO A 206 -14.90 26.53 17.44
CA PRO A 206 -14.46 27.91 17.31
C PRO A 206 -13.36 28.03 16.25
N ALA A 207 -13.45 29.07 15.40
CA ALA A 207 -12.62 29.29 14.22
C ALA A 207 -11.14 29.66 14.54
N THR A 208 -10.70 29.50 15.78
CA THR A 208 -9.45 30.09 16.30
C THR A 208 -8.18 29.35 15.87
N THR A 209 -8.29 28.15 15.28
CA THR A 209 -7.16 27.47 14.62
C THR A 209 -7.62 26.83 13.31
N ASN A 210 -6.82 26.93 12.24
CA ASN A 210 -7.08 26.29 10.94
C ASN A 210 -6.37 24.93 10.79
N ASP A 211 -5.84 24.36 11.88
CA ASP A 211 -5.12 23.09 11.83
C ASP A 211 -6.07 21.90 11.59
N PRO A 212 -5.96 21.18 10.45
CA PRO A 212 -6.81 20.05 10.12
C PRO A 212 -6.59 18.82 11.01
N PHE A 213 -5.47 18.75 11.74
CA PHE A 213 -5.12 17.61 12.60
C PHE A 213 -5.29 17.89 14.10
N ALA A 214 -5.81 19.06 14.48
CA ALA A 214 -6.19 19.34 15.87
C ALA A 214 -7.46 18.57 16.28
N ILE A 215 -7.45 17.97 17.48
CA ILE A 215 -8.66 17.45 18.14
C ILE A 215 -9.51 18.66 18.54
N ARG A 216 -10.75 18.71 18.06
CA ARG A 216 -11.71 19.77 18.41
C ARG A 216 -13.01 19.23 18.99
N SER A 217 -13.22 17.93 18.87
CA SER A 217 -14.38 17.20 19.36
C SER A 217 -13.98 16.24 20.47
N THR A 218 -14.97 15.59 21.08
CA THR A 218 -14.74 14.54 22.07
C THR A 218 -14.14 13.28 21.41
N ILE A 219 -13.44 12.46 22.19
CA ILE A 219 -12.84 11.18 21.73
C ILE A 219 -13.87 10.27 21.03
N PRO A 220 -15.12 10.09 21.53
CA PRO A 220 -16.12 9.26 20.85
C PRO A 220 -16.47 9.76 19.44
N VAL A 221 -16.47 11.08 19.22
CA VAL A 221 -16.74 11.67 17.90
C VAL A 221 -15.58 11.41 16.93
N GLU A 222 -14.33 11.57 17.38
CA GLU A 222 -13.17 11.24 16.54
C GLU A 222 -13.10 9.74 16.22
N LEU A 223 -13.47 8.88 17.18
CA LEU A 223 -13.55 7.44 16.95
C LEU A 223 -14.66 7.07 15.94
N ALA A 224 -15.87 7.62 16.12
CA ALA A 224 -16.99 7.41 15.20
C ALA A 224 -16.66 7.92 13.79
N ALA A 225 -16.02 9.09 13.67
CA ALA A 225 -15.57 9.63 12.40
C ALA A 225 -14.47 8.75 11.75
N SER A 226 -13.58 8.17 12.55
CA SER A 226 -12.51 7.27 12.07
C SER A 226 -13.06 5.94 11.55
N ILE A 227 -13.99 5.34 12.28
CA ILE A 227 -14.70 4.11 11.85
C ILE A 227 -15.52 4.41 10.59
N GLY A 228 -16.29 5.50 10.59
CA GLY A 228 -17.05 5.95 9.42
C GLY A 228 -16.15 6.21 8.21
N THR A 229 -14.95 6.77 8.43
CA THR A 229 -13.95 7.00 7.37
C THR A 229 -13.55 5.69 6.72
N ALA A 230 -13.14 4.69 7.52
CA ALA A 230 -12.74 3.40 7.00
C ALA A 230 -13.86 2.76 6.15
N ILE A 231 -15.09 2.70 6.69
CA ILE A 231 -16.24 2.09 5.99
C ILE A 231 -16.55 2.81 4.68
N VAL A 232 -16.75 4.13 4.74
CA VAL A 232 -17.14 4.94 3.57
C VAL A 232 -16.03 4.95 2.52
N SER A 233 -14.77 4.98 2.94
CA SER A 233 -13.64 5.04 2.01
C SER A 233 -13.54 3.83 1.11
N VAL A 234 -13.74 2.62 1.64
CA VAL A 234 -13.68 1.38 0.87
C VAL A 234 -14.83 1.36 -0.14
N SER A 235 -16.07 1.62 0.28
CA SER A 235 -17.23 1.62 -0.62
C SER A 235 -17.14 2.70 -1.71
N LEU A 236 -16.74 3.93 -1.34
CA LEU A 236 -16.61 5.03 -2.29
C LEU A 236 -15.39 4.83 -3.21
N GLY A 237 -14.30 4.27 -2.69
CA GLY A 237 -13.09 3.95 -3.44
C GLY A 237 -13.35 2.89 -4.51
N SER A 238 -14.00 1.78 -4.13
CA SER A 238 -14.45 0.75 -5.07
C SER A 238 -15.41 1.31 -6.12
N THR A 239 -16.38 2.14 -5.71
CA THR A 239 -17.31 2.78 -6.65
C THR A 239 -16.56 3.70 -7.63
N LEU A 240 -15.60 4.48 -7.15
CA LEU A 240 -14.78 5.36 -8.00
C LEU A 240 -13.93 4.56 -8.98
N PHE A 241 -13.29 3.49 -8.52
CA PHE A 241 -12.55 2.56 -9.37
C PHE A 241 -13.45 1.97 -10.46
N LEU A 242 -14.62 1.42 -10.10
CA LEU A 242 -15.56 0.85 -11.05
C LEU A 242 -16.14 1.90 -12.00
N ALA A 243 -16.45 3.10 -11.53
CA ALA A 243 -16.99 4.19 -12.35
C ALA A 243 -16.02 4.64 -13.44
N VAL A 244 -14.71 4.48 -13.22
CA VAL A 244 -13.68 4.74 -14.23
C VAL A 244 -13.43 3.49 -15.08
N ASN A 245 -13.22 2.34 -14.44
CA ASN A 245 -12.76 1.15 -15.14
C ASN A 245 -13.85 0.48 -15.98
N TYR A 246 -15.08 0.39 -15.48
CA TYR A 246 -16.18 -0.26 -16.19
C TYR A 246 -16.48 0.37 -17.56
N PRO A 247 -16.72 1.70 -17.69
CA PRO A 247 -16.99 2.28 -18.99
C PRO A 247 -15.78 2.21 -19.94
N LEU A 248 -14.56 2.42 -19.44
CA LEU A 248 -13.37 2.47 -20.30
C LEU A 248 -12.89 1.07 -20.71
N HIS A 249 -12.77 0.15 -19.76
CA HIS A 249 -12.28 -1.20 -20.03
C HIS A 249 -13.39 -2.12 -20.52
N THR A 250 -14.51 -2.20 -19.80
CA THR A 250 -15.56 -3.19 -20.10
C THR A 250 -16.43 -2.77 -21.29
N LEU A 251 -16.85 -1.51 -21.38
CA LEU A 251 -17.72 -1.06 -22.48
C LEU A 251 -16.94 -0.67 -23.75
N LEU A 252 -15.80 0.02 -23.60
CA LEU A 252 -14.99 0.49 -24.74
C LEU A 252 -13.83 -0.43 -25.11
N GLY A 253 -13.55 -1.47 -24.33
CA GLY A 253 -12.46 -2.42 -24.61
C GLY A 253 -11.06 -1.84 -24.44
N ILE A 254 -10.89 -0.72 -23.74
CA ILE A 254 -9.57 -0.09 -23.53
C ILE A 254 -8.78 -0.93 -22.53
N SER A 255 -7.56 -1.29 -22.89
CA SER A 255 -6.59 -2.01 -22.03
C SER A 255 -6.42 -1.33 -20.66
N ASN A 256 -6.50 -2.10 -19.56
CA ASN A 256 -6.43 -1.61 -18.17
C ASN A 256 -5.17 -0.76 -17.92
N LYS A 257 -4.03 -1.09 -18.55
CA LYS A 257 -2.77 -0.34 -18.48
C LYS A 257 -2.93 1.07 -19.04
N ILE A 258 -3.67 1.24 -20.14
CA ILE A 258 -3.90 2.54 -20.78
C ILE A 258 -4.83 3.37 -19.91
N VAL A 259 -5.88 2.75 -19.35
CA VAL A 259 -6.78 3.40 -18.38
C VAL A 259 -5.98 3.90 -17.17
N ALA A 260 -5.16 3.03 -16.57
CA ALA A 260 -4.36 3.37 -15.39
C ALA A 260 -3.36 4.50 -15.66
N VAL A 261 -2.56 4.39 -16.72
CA VAL A 261 -1.61 5.44 -17.13
C VAL A 261 -2.35 6.75 -17.42
N GLY A 262 -3.47 6.72 -18.12
CA GLY A 262 -4.28 7.90 -18.42
C GLY A 262 -4.79 8.60 -17.14
N VAL A 263 -5.32 7.83 -16.19
CA VAL A 263 -5.77 8.35 -14.88
C VAL A 263 -4.59 8.97 -14.12
N PHE A 264 -3.46 8.27 -14.00
CA PHE A 264 -2.31 8.78 -13.27
C PHE A 264 -1.71 10.04 -13.91
N LEU A 265 -1.65 10.11 -15.25
CA LEU A 265 -1.20 11.32 -15.95
C LEU A 265 -2.14 12.51 -15.72
N CYS A 266 -3.46 12.30 -15.78
CA CYS A 266 -4.46 13.32 -15.49
C CYS A 266 -4.33 13.85 -14.06
N VAL A 267 -4.26 12.93 -13.09
CA VAL A 267 -4.16 13.25 -11.66
C VAL A 267 -2.83 13.93 -11.34
N ALA A 268 -1.70 13.46 -11.91
CA ALA A 268 -0.39 14.08 -11.75
C ALA A 268 -0.37 15.50 -12.34
N THR A 269 -1.00 15.72 -13.49
CA THR A 269 -1.11 17.05 -14.12
C THR A 269 -1.94 18.01 -13.26
N ILE A 270 -3.07 17.53 -12.72
CA ILE A 270 -3.89 18.29 -11.77
C ILE A 270 -3.07 18.65 -10.54
N PHE A 271 -2.39 17.67 -9.93
CA PHE A 271 -1.54 17.88 -8.78
C PHE A 271 -0.44 18.92 -9.06
N TRP A 272 0.30 18.77 -10.17
CA TRP A 272 1.34 19.70 -10.60
C TRP A 272 0.83 21.14 -10.73
N LYS A 273 -0.35 21.32 -11.32
CA LYS A 273 -0.99 22.64 -11.48
C LYS A 273 -1.31 23.29 -10.13
N PHE A 274 -1.72 22.51 -9.14
CA PHE A 274 -2.13 23.01 -7.83
C PHE A 274 -0.99 23.10 -6.80
N ASP A 275 0.05 22.26 -6.89
CA ASP A 275 1.24 22.35 -6.01
C ASP A 275 1.97 23.68 -6.17
N ARG A 276 2.01 24.26 -7.38
CA ARG A 276 2.56 25.61 -7.62
C ARG A 276 1.90 26.71 -6.80
N LYS A 277 0.69 26.47 -6.28
CA LYS A 277 -0.04 27.41 -5.42
C LYS A 277 0.13 27.09 -3.94
N SER A 278 1.03 26.20 -3.53
CA SER A 278 1.17 25.79 -2.13
C SER A 278 1.50 26.95 -1.16
N ASN A 279 1.01 26.83 0.07
CA ASN A 279 1.30 27.70 1.21
C ASN A 279 2.34 27.09 2.16
N ARG A 280 3.29 26.28 1.66
CA ARG A 280 4.38 25.71 2.50
C ARG A 280 4.91 26.78 3.45
N ARG A 281 5.01 26.45 4.73
CA ARG A 281 5.65 27.30 5.75
C ARG A 281 7.05 26.76 6.04
N LEU A 282 7.86 27.58 6.71
CA LEU A 282 9.13 27.12 7.28
C LEU A 282 8.89 25.84 8.09
N PRO A 283 9.78 24.84 7.97
CA PRO A 283 9.59 23.58 8.65
C PRO A 283 9.58 23.78 10.15
N PHE A 284 8.66 23.10 10.83
CA PHE A 284 8.80 22.88 12.26
C PHE A 284 10.09 22.09 12.51
N LYS A 285 10.80 22.40 13.60
CA LYS A 285 12.00 21.65 14.01
C LYS A 285 11.67 20.15 14.02
N GLN A 286 12.42 19.38 13.24
CA GLN A 286 12.15 17.95 13.12
C GLN A 286 12.56 17.23 14.40
N SER A 287 11.66 16.37 14.88
CA SER A 287 11.93 15.46 15.98
C SER A 287 12.73 14.25 15.49
N LEU A 288 13.35 13.51 16.41
CA LEU A 288 14.00 12.24 16.08
C LEU A 288 13.01 11.24 15.44
N LEU A 289 11.75 11.23 15.90
CA LEU A 289 10.70 10.39 15.31
C LEU A 289 10.34 10.81 13.87
N ASP A 290 10.44 12.10 13.52
CA ASP A 290 10.20 12.55 12.14
C ASP A 290 11.27 12.03 11.19
N HIS A 291 12.54 12.08 11.62
CA HIS A 291 13.65 11.54 10.87
C HIS A 291 13.53 10.02 10.76
N LEU A 292 13.19 9.34 11.86
CA LEU A 292 12.99 7.89 11.86
C LEU A 292 11.89 7.47 10.88
N LEU A 293 10.75 8.17 10.85
CA LEU A 293 9.70 7.92 9.85
C LEU A 293 10.22 8.09 8.43
N THR A 294 11.01 9.13 8.17
CA THR A 294 11.58 9.36 6.85
C THR A 294 12.55 8.24 6.45
N VAL A 295 13.34 7.74 7.41
CA VAL A 295 14.23 6.59 7.21
C VAL A 295 13.42 5.34 6.88
N PHE A 296 12.32 5.05 7.59
CA PHE A 296 11.45 3.92 7.25
C PHE A 296 10.75 4.09 5.89
N ALA A 297 10.35 5.32 5.54
CA ALA A 297 9.75 5.59 4.24
C ALA A 297 10.73 5.36 3.09
N VAL A 298 11.96 5.87 3.19
CA VAL A 298 13.01 5.68 2.17
C VAL A 298 13.53 4.24 2.17
N GLY A 299 13.73 3.67 3.36
CA GLY A 299 14.20 2.30 3.55
C GLY A 299 13.27 1.27 2.93
N HIS A 300 11.95 1.55 2.82
CA HIS A 300 10.99 0.70 2.14
C HIS A 300 11.40 0.48 0.68
N PHE A 301 11.67 1.56 -0.05
CA PHE A 301 12.09 1.47 -1.46
C PHE A 301 13.44 0.78 -1.62
N TRP A 302 14.40 1.10 -0.76
CA TRP A 302 15.70 0.44 -0.75
C TRP A 302 15.61 -1.04 -0.42
N LEU A 303 14.72 -1.46 0.47
CA LEU A 303 14.51 -2.85 0.83
C LEU A 303 14.13 -3.69 -0.41
N TYR A 304 13.11 -3.26 -1.15
CA TYR A 304 12.66 -3.98 -2.35
C TYR A 304 13.69 -3.93 -3.49
N LEU A 305 14.43 -2.83 -3.62
CA LEU A 305 15.56 -2.75 -4.54
C LEU A 305 16.65 -3.77 -4.16
N VAL A 306 17.02 -3.86 -2.89
CA VAL A 306 18.00 -4.83 -2.37
C VAL A 306 17.53 -6.26 -2.65
N PHE A 307 16.26 -6.58 -2.42
CA PHE A 307 15.72 -7.91 -2.75
C PHE A 307 15.90 -8.22 -4.24
N ALA A 308 15.54 -7.31 -5.15
CA ALA A 308 15.69 -7.54 -6.59
C ALA A 308 17.16 -7.69 -7.03
N VAL A 309 18.08 -6.96 -6.41
CA VAL A 309 19.52 -7.00 -6.73
C VAL A 309 20.17 -8.27 -6.21
N PHE A 310 19.87 -8.69 -4.99
CA PHE A 310 20.64 -9.75 -4.30
C PHE A 310 19.94 -11.10 -4.23
N LEU A 311 18.61 -11.15 -4.29
CA LEU A 311 17.85 -12.39 -4.19
C LEU A 311 17.36 -12.85 -5.56
N ASN A 312 17.15 -14.16 -5.68
CA ASN A 312 16.70 -14.82 -6.90
C ASN A 312 15.28 -15.35 -6.70
N PRO A 313 14.28 -14.94 -7.51
CA PRO A 313 12.91 -15.41 -7.36
C PRO A 313 12.77 -16.93 -7.57
N GLN A 314 13.63 -17.55 -8.39
CA GLN A 314 13.62 -19.00 -8.60
C GLN A 314 14.06 -19.84 -7.39
N GLU A 315 14.67 -19.22 -6.38
CA GLU A 315 14.99 -19.89 -5.12
C GLU A 315 13.81 -19.88 -4.14
N ALA A 316 12.79 -19.06 -4.41
CA ALA A 316 11.59 -18.98 -3.58
C ALA A 316 10.67 -20.17 -3.84
N SER A 317 10.18 -20.78 -2.75
CA SER A 317 9.14 -21.79 -2.80
C SER A 317 8.04 -21.46 -1.80
N SER A 318 6.79 -21.54 -2.24
CA SER A 318 5.62 -21.25 -1.39
C SER A 318 4.79 -22.51 -1.23
N ILE A 319 4.73 -23.00 0.01
CA ILE A 319 3.99 -24.20 0.38
C ILE A 319 2.74 -23.76 1.13
N GLY A 320 1.58 -23.79 0.50
CA GLY A 320 0.41 -23.19 1.11
C GLY A 320 -0.87 -23.39 0.35
N ARG A 321 -1.86 -22.61 0.74
CA ARG A 321 -3.11 -22.45 0.02
C ARG A 321 -2.84 -21.62 -1.24
N HIS A 322 -3.29 -22.12 -2.38
CA HIS A 322 -3.17 -21.45 -3.68
C HIS A 322 -4.48 -21.61 -4.46
N GLN A 323 -4.54 -21.04 -5.67
CA GLN A 323 -5.68 -21.23 -6.55
C GLN A 323 -5.96 -22.74 -6.75
N PRO A 324 -7.19 -23.23 -6.52
CA PRO A 324 -7.48 -24.66 -6.61
C PRO A 324 -7.22 -25.17 -8.03
N ILE A 325 -6.59 -26.34 -8.16
CA ILE A 325 -6.36 -26.99 -9.46
C ILE A 325 -7.61 -27.81 -9.81
N GLY A 326 -8.09 -27.73 -11.05
CA GLY A 326 -9.30 -28.43 -11.47
C GLY A 326 -9.51 -28.43 -12.98
N ASP A 327 -10.65 -28.96 -13.40
CA ASP A 327 -10.97 -29.15 -14.83
C ASP A 327 -11.02 -27.82 -15.59
N CYS A 328 -10.23 -27.77 -16.66
CA CYS A 328 -10.10 -26.62 -17.56
C CYS A 328 -11.32 -26.29 -18.41
N ARG A 329 -12.41 -27.07 -18.30
CA ARG A 329 -13.71 -26.65 -18.84
C ARG A 329 -14.27 -25.42 -18.13
N ASN A 330 -13.98 -25.25 -16.83
CA ASN A 330 -14.40 -24.09 -16.03
C ASN A 330 -13.21 -23.23 -15.61
N GLN A 331 -12.54 -22.61 -16.59
CA GLN A 331 -11.34 -21.78 -16.40
C GLN A 331 -11.53 -20.59 -15.45
N ARG A 332 -12.76 -20.19 -15.14
CA ARG A 332 -13.04 -19.04 -14.26
C ARG A 332 -12.77 -19.32 -12.78
N THR A 333 -12.71 -20.58 -12.37
CA THR A 333 -12.60 -20.95 -10.94
C THR A 333 -11.28 -21.66 -10.63
N PHE A 334 -10.76 -22.42 -11.57
CA PHE A 334 -9.63 -23.33 -11.34
C PHE A 334 -8.37 -22.90 -12.08
N LEU A 335 -7.22 -23.27 -11.50
CA LEU A 335 -5.93 -23.16 -12.17
C LEU A 335 -5.77 -24.32 -13.15
N CYS A 336 -5.49 -23.97 -14.40
CA CYS A 336 -5.27 -24.91 -15.50
C CYS A 336 -3.79 -25.17 -15.74
N LEU A 337 -3.31 -26.38 -15.44
CA LEU A 337 -1.89 -26.72 -15.53
C LEU A 337 -1.31 -26.59 -16.96
N ASP A 338 -2.14 -26.78 -17.98
CA ASP A 338 -1.71 -26.74 -19.38
C ASP A 338 -1.63 -25.32 -19.97
N SER A 339 -2.40 -24.37 -19.42
CA SER A 339 -2.62 -23.06 -20.06
C SER A 339 -2.42 -21.85 -19.14
N PHE A 340 -2.04 -22.06 -17.87
CA PHE A 340 -1.77 -20.94 -16.97
C PHE A 340 -0.51 -20.17 -17.32
N ARG A 341 -0.46 -18.91 -16.90
CA ARG A 341 0.70 -18.04 -17.08
C ARG A 341 1.80 -18.43 -16.10
N LYS A 342 2.99 -18.71 -16.63
CA LYS A 342 4.17 -19.13 -15.85
C LYS A 342 5.13 -17.97 -15.55
N ASP A 343 4.62 -16.74 -15.60
CA ASP A 343 5.43 -15.52 -15.52
C ASP A 343 6.02 -15.31 -14.11
N ASP A 344 5.29 -15.72 -13.07
CA ASP A 344 5.69 -15.55 -11.66
C ASP A 344 6.01 -16.88 -10.97
N PHE A 345 5.30 -17.97 -11.31
CA PHE A 345 5.51 -19.28 -10.71
C PHE A 345 5.25 -20.44 -11.67
N ASP A 346 5.83 -21.59 -11.36
CA ASP A 346 5.51 -22.88 -11.96
C ASP A 346 5.73 -24.02 -10.94
N PHE A 347 5.94 -25.25 -11.42
CA PHE A 347 6.13 -26.45 -10.60
C PHE A 347 7.50 -27.11 -10.80
N HIS A 348 8.51 -26.39 -11.32
CA HIS A 348 9.81 -26.98 -11.70
C HIS A 348 10.58 -27.59 -10.52
N CYS A 349 10.37 -27.08 -9.30
CA CYS A 349 11.02 -27.59 -8.09
C CYS A 349 10.38 -28.89 -7.56
N LEU A 350 9.26 -29.33 -8.14
CA LEU A 350 8.58 -30.57 -7.79
C LEU A 350 8.92 -31.69 -8.77
N PRO A 351 9.00 -32.95 -8.30
CA PRO A 351 9.19 -34.09 -9.19
C PRO A 351 7.99 -34.34 -10.12
N LYS A 352 6.78 -33.93 -9.68
CA LYS A 352 5.53 -34.03 -10.44
C LYS A 352 4.64 -32.83 -10.12
N PRO A 353 3.86 -32.31 -11.09
CA PRO A 353 2.90 -31.25 -10.82
C PRO A 353 1.78 -31.76 -9.90
N PRO A 354 1.15 -30.87 -9.11
CA PRO A 354 0.10 -31.26 -8.18
C PRO A 354 -1.14 -31.78 -8.92
N LYS A 355 -1.90 -32.66 -8.25
CA LYS A 355 -3.07 -33.29 -8.87
C LYS A 355 -4.28 -32.36 -8.96
N GLU A 356 -5.21 -32.65 -9.87
CA GLU A 356 -6.54 -32.04 -9.87
C GLU A 356 -7.24 -32.22 -8.52
N GLY A 357 -7.95 -31.18 -8.08
CA GLY A 357 -8.57 -31.09 -6.75
C GLY A 357 -7.63 -30.61 -5.64
N SER A 358 -6.35 -30.36 -5.94
CA SER A 358 -5.40 -29.82 -4.96
C SER A 358 -5.75 -28.37 -4.61
N TYR A 359 -5.84 -28.12 -3.30
CA TYR A 359 -6.11 -26.81 -2.71
C TYR A 359 -4.91 -26.29 -1.91
N TRP A 360 -4.13 -27.22 -1.36
CA TRP A 360 -2.89 -26.96 -0.64
C TRP A 360 -1.75 -27.68 -1.36
N TYR A 361 -0.81 -26.93 -1.92
CA TYR A 361 0.31 -27.47 -2.70
C TYR A 361 1.52 -26.53 -2.70
N THR A 362 2.62 -26.99 -3.29
CA THR A 362 3.84 -26.20 -3.42
C THR A 362 3.91 -25.57 -4.81
N ILE A 363 4.31 -24.30 -4.86
CA ILE A 363 4.69 -23.61 -6.10
C ILE A 363 6.13 -23.12 -6.01
N CYS A 364 6.75 -22.92 -7.16
CA CYS A 364 8.15 -22.55 -7.31
C CYS A 364 8.24 -21.23 -8.06
N GLY A 365 9.06 -20.29 -7.61
CA GLY A 365 9.19 -18.99 -8.29
C GLY A 365 9.89 -19.15 -9.63
N THR A 366 9.60 -18.29 -10.60
CA THR A 366 10.29 -18.30 -11.90
C THR A 366 11.37 -17.23 -11.96
N PRO A 367 12.43 -17.41 -12.76
CA PRO A 367 13.46 -16.40 -12.93
C PRO A 367 12.88 -15.09 -13.50
N PHE A 368 13.61 -13.99 -13.35
CA PHE A 368 13.27 -12.75 -14.06
C PHE A 368 13.37 -12.96 -15.57
N GLU A 369 12.39 -12.47 -16.34
CA GLU A 369 12.50 -12.42 -17.81
C GLU A 369 13.71 -11.56 -18.23
N ASN A 370 13.82 -10.38 -17.62
CA ASN A 370 14.96 -9.47 -17.77
C ASN A 370 15.30 -8.84 -16.42
N ARG A 371 16.26 -9.43 -15.70
CA ARG A 371 16.67 -8.94 -14.36
C ARG A 371 17.18 -7.51 -14.41
N ALA A 372 17.96 -7.15 -15.43
CA ALA A 372 18.56 -5.82 -15.54
C ALA A 372 17.48 -4.74 -15.68
N GLU A 373 16.46 -5.01 -16.49
CA GLU A 373 15.32 -4.11 -16.66
C GLU A 373 14.49 -3.98 -15.36
N PHE A 374 14.16 -5.10 -14.71
CA PHE A 374 13.41 -5.11 -13.46
C PHE A 374 14.13 -4.31 -12.35
N VAL A 375 15.44 -4.52 -12.21
CA VAL A 375 16.28 -3.78 -11.26
C VAL A 375 16.37 -2.30 -11.65
N PHE A 376 16.52 -1.99 -12.94
CA PHE A 376 16.56 -0.60 -13.41
C PHE A 376 15.28 0.16 -13.07
N VAL A 377 14.11 -0.44 -13.29
CA VAL A 377 12.84 0.20 -12.92
C VAL A 377 12.74 0.41 -11.42
N LEU A 378 13.12 -0.56 -10.59
CA LEU A 378 13.15 -0.37 -9.14
C LEU A 378 14.16 0.70 -8.69
N MET A 379 15.31 0.84 -9.37
CA MET A 379 16.25 1.94 -9.13
C MET A 379 15.61 3.29 -9.44
N VAL A 380 14.89 3.41 -10.56
CA VAL A 380 14.17 4.65 -10.93
C VAL A 380 13.09 4.97 -9.90
N ILE A 381 12.27 3.99 -9.51
CA ILE A 381 11.24 4.16 -8.47
C ILE A 381 11.89 4.61 -7.15
N THR A 382 12.96 3.95 -6.72
CA THR A 382 13.69 4.26 -5.48
C THR A 382 14.29 5.65 -5.53
N PHE A 383 14.89 6.05 -6.66
CA PHE A 383 15.44 7.38 -6.87
C PHE A 383 14.34 8.45 -6.79
N VAL A 384 13.24 8.28 -7.52
CA VAL A 384 12.11 9.21 -7.53
C VAL A 384 11.49 9.32 -6.14
N ALA A 385 11.26 8.20 -5.46
CA ALA A 385 10.72 8.19 -4.10
C ALA A 385 11.65 8.88 -3.11
N THR A 386 12.96 8.59 -3.17
CA THR A 386 13.96 9.25 -2.31
C THR A 386 13.98 10.76 -2.56
N LEU A 387 13.92 11.18 -3.82
CA LEU A 387 13.87 12.60 -4.19
C LEU A 387 12.59 13.27 -3.65
N ILE A 388 11.44 12.63 -3.81
CA ILE A 388 10.16 13.13 -3.28
C ILE A 388 10.23 13.26 -1.76
N GLN A 389 10.61 12.18 -1.05
CA GLN A 389 10.70 12.18 0.42
C GLN A 389 11.69 13.23 0.91
N ARG A 390 12.86 13.36 0.26
CA ARG A 390 13.86 14.38 0.58
C ARG A 390 13.31 15.79 0.35
N THR A 391 12.62 16.01 -0.76
CA THR A 391 12.03 17.32 -1.09
C THR A 391 10.94 17.72 -0.11
N VAL A 392 10.05 16.77 0.24
CA VAL A 392 8.95 17.01 1.17
C VAL A 392 9.45 17.24 2.59
N HIS A 393 10.49 16.53 3.01
CA HIS A 393 10.97 16.56 4.40
C HIS A 393 12.17 17.44 4.67
N TYR A 394 12.95 17.86 3.68
CA TYR A 394 14.19 18.63 3.93
C TYR A 394 14.37 19.84 3.01
N ASP A 395 13.83 19.82 1.79
CA ASP A 395 13.99 20.92 0.84
C ASP A 395 12.99 22.06 1.09
N TYR A 396 13.30 22.87 2.10
CA TYR A 396 12.57 24.10 2.43
C TYR A 396 13.37 25.36 2.08
N ASP A 397 14.57 25.23 1.51
CA ASP A 397 15.68 26.07 1.97
C ASP A 397 16.13 27.19 1.01
N VAL A 398 15.49 27.40 -0.15
CA VAL A 398 15.92 28.49 -1.06
C VAL A 398 14.94 29.65 -1.12
N ARG A 399 13.63 29.40 -1.26
CA ARG A 399 12.63 30.48 -1.38
C ARG A 399 12.43 31.26 -0.08
N PHE A 400 12.58 30.61 1.08
CA PHE A 400 12.40 31.27 2.37
C PHE A 400 13.62 32.09 2.80
N LYS A 401 14.85 31.66 2.46
CA LYS A 401 16.04 32.48 2.67
C LYS A 401 15.96 33.80 1.90
N VAL A 402 15.48 33.77 0.65
CA VAL A 402 15.23 34.99 -0.13
C VAL A 402 14.12 35.84 0.51
N TYR A 403 13.02 35.23 0.95
CA TYR A 403 11.93 35.97 1.60
C TYR A 403 12.34 36.62 2.93
N GLU A 404 13.07 35.91 3.79
CA GLU A 404 13.62 36.46 5.02
C GLU A 404 14.66 37.55 4.74
N PHE A 405 15.53 37.36 3.75
CA PHE A 405 16.50 38.37 3.33
C PHE A 405 15.80 39.65 2.85
N VAL A 406 14.78 39.52 1.99
CA VAL A 406 13.97 40.66 1.51
C VAL A 406 13.24 41.34 2.67
N LYS A 407 12.60 40.57 3.56
CA LYS A 407 11.90 41.12 4.74
C LYS A 407 12.86 41.83 5.72
N LYS A 408 14.06 41.28 5.92
CA LYS A 408 15.08 41.89 6.78
C LYS A 408 15.59 43.20 6.15
N SER A 409 15.81 43.21 4.83
CA SER A 409 16.24 44.40 4.08
C SER A 409 15.21 45.53 4.10
N SER A 410 13.91 45.22 3.99
CA SER A 410 12.82 46.21 4.04
C SER A 410 12.60 46.78 5.45
N ALA A 411 12.75 45.96 6.49
CA ALA A 411 12.71 46.41 7.88
C ALA A 411 13.86 47.37 8.23
N THR A 412 15.08 47.13 7.73
CA THR A 412 16.22 48.06 7.89
C THR A 412 16.03 49.37 7.14
N GLY A 413 15.46 49.34 5.92
CA GLY A 413 15.14 50.55 5.16
C GLY A 413 14.06 51.42 5.82
N THR A 414 13.11 50.81 6.54
CA THR A 414 12.04 51.53 7.23
C THR A 414 12.52 52.17 8.53
N LYS A 415 13.47 51.54 9.25
CA LYS A 415 14.15 52.16 10.40
C LYS A 415 15.03 53.34 9.99
N ALA A 416 15.72 53.27 8.85
CA ALA A 416 16.54 54.37 8.35
C ALA A 416 15.71 55.61 7.92
N LYS A 417 14.47 55.42 7.45
CA LYS A 417 13.54 56.52 7.14
C LYS A 417 12.86 57.17 8.35
N LYS A 418 12.90 56.55 9.52
CA LYS A 418 12.37 57.13 10.79
C LYS A 418 13.43 57.90 11.59
N LEU A 419 14.69 57.88 11.14
CA LEU A 419 15.84 58.55 11.76
C LEU A 419 16.34 59.76 10.95
N LYS A 420 15.65 60.09 9.85
CA LYS A 420 15.73 61.37 9.14
C LYS A 420 14.40 62.07 9.32
#